data_AF-A0A654CPR1-F1
#
_entry.id   AF-A0A654CPR1-F1
#
_cell.length_a   1.000
_cell.length_b   1.000
_cell.length_c   1.000
_cell.angle_alpha   90.00
_cell.angle_beta   90.00
_cell.angle_gamma   90.00
#
_symmetry.space_group_name_H-M   'P 1'
#
loop_
_entity.id
_entity.type
_entity.pdbx_description
1 polymer ?
#
loop_
_entity_poly.entity_id
_entity_poly.type
_entity_poly.pdbx_seq_one_letter_code
_entity_poly.pdbx_strand_id
1 'polypeptide(L)' 'MLTKNIKYPYTKFIFDVVGVVSSIGLLLLLIFNSYANFESNGSSEVGIEWTGNTLVSGAILIGLIVVCACVSFILKKIKQ' A
#
# COMPACT_ATOMS: atom_id res chain seq x y z
N MET A 1 9.39 -23.43 -6.86
CA MET A 1 9.65 -24.21 -5.63
C MET A 1 10.24 -23.28 -4.55
N LEU A 2 9.42 -22.46 -3.88
CA LEU A 2 9.91 -21.26 -3.17
C LEU A 2 9.67 -21.24 -1.64
N THR A 3 9.15 -22.35 -1.09
CA THR A 3 8.53 -22.34 0.25
C THR A 3 9.02 -23.46 1.17
N LYS A 4 9.92 -24.33 0.71
CA LYS A 4 10.28 -25.61 1.39
C LYS A 4 11.15 -25.46 2.66
N ASN A 5 11.29 -24.26 3.24
CA ASN A 5 12.22 -24.01 4.36
C ASN A 5 11.76 -22.91 5.34
N ILE A 6 10.48 -22.50 5.28
CA ILE A 6 9.92 -21.46 6.14
C ILE A 6 8.97 -22.14 7.13
N LYS A 7 9.10 -21.86 8.44
CA LYS A 7 8.29 -22.51 9.48
C LYS A 7 6.78 -22.21 9.33
N TYR A 8 6.43 -21.04 8.80
CA TYR A 8 5.05 -20.58 8.59
C TYR A 8 4.82 -20.05 7.16
N PRO A 9 4.70 -20.95 6.17
CA PRO A 9 4.63 -20.55 4.76
C PRO A 9 3.31 -19.89 4.38
N TYR A 10 2.19 -20.36 4.94
CA TYR A 10 0.86 -19.83 4.66
C TYR A 10 0.66 -18.44 5.25
N THR A 11 1.14 -18.20 6.49
CA THR A 11 1.08 -16.89 7.13
C THR A 11 1.83 -15.84 6.32
N LYS A 12 3.01 -16.19 5.81
CA LYS A 12 3.78 -15.31 4.94
C LYS A 12 3.02 -14.98 3.65
N PHE A 13 2.41 -15.98 3.03
CA PHE A 13 1.62 -15.76 1.80
C PHE A 13 0.43 -14.82 2.04
N ILE A 14 -0.30 -14.99 3.14
CA ILE A 14 -1.42 -14.10 3.50
C ILE A 14 -0.93 -12.66 3.67
N PHE A 15 0.16 -12.45 4.40
CA PHE A 15 0.74 -11.11 4.60
C PHE A 15 1.21 -10.46 3.31
N ASP A 16 1.78 -11.24 2.40
CA ASP A 16 2.19 -10.78 1.09
C ASP A 16 0.98 -10.31 0.26
N VAL A 17 -0.09 -11.13 0.22
CA VAL A 17 -1.34 -10.80 -0.47
C VAL A 17 -2.00 -9.55 0.14
N VAL A 18 -2.08 -9.46 1.47
CA VAL A 18 -2.66 -8.28 2.16
C VAL A 18 -1.84 -7.02 1.86
N GLY A 19 -0.51 -7.11 1.87
CA GLY A 19 0.37 -6.00 1.51
C GLY A 19 0.17 -5.51 0.07
N VAL A 20 0.00 -6.44 -0.88
CA VAL A 20 -0.29 -6.11 -2.29
C VAL A 20 -1.66 -5.44 -2.41
N VAL A 21 -2.70 -6.01 -1.81
CA VAL A 21 -4.07 -5.43 -1.84
C VAL A 21 -4.08 -4.02 -1.22
N SER A 22 -3.38 -3.83 -0.10
CA SER A 22 -3.25 -2.51 0.55
C SER A 22 -2.50 -1.51 -0.33
N SER A 23 -1.48 -1.95 -1.06
CA SER A 23 -0.74 -1.10 -2.00
C SER A 23 -1.61 -0.67 -3.18
N ILE A 24 -2.43 -1.58 -3.72
CA ILE A 24 -3.42 -1.26 -4.76
C ILE A 24 -4.46 -0.26 -4.22
N GLY A 25 -4.93 -0.45 -3.00
CA GLY A 25 -5.86 0.48 -2.34
C GLY A 25 -5.28 1.88 -2.17
N LEU A 26 -4.00 2.00 -1.79
CA LEU A 26 -3.30 3.28 -1.70
C LEU A 26 -3.19 3.97 -3.06
N LEU A 27 -2.89 3.22 -4.12
CA LEU A 27 -2.81 3.72 -5.50
C LEU A 27 -4.16 4.24 -5.98
N LEU A 28 -5.24 3.51 -5.72
CA LEU A 28 -6.60 3.95 -6.03
C LEU A 28 -6.95 5.22 -5.27
N LEU A 29 -6.64 5.29 -3.98
CA LEU A 29 -6.92 6.45 -3.15
C LEU A 29 -6.19 7.70 -3.66
N LEU A 30 -4.94 7.55 -4.10
CA LEU A 30 -4.16 8.60 -4.78
C LEU A 30 -4.83 9.07 -6.07
N ILE A 31 -5.30 8.14 -6.92
CA ILE A 31 -5.96 8.49 -8.18
C ILE A 31 -7.28 9.21 -7.92
N PHE A 32 -8.10 8.71 -7.00
CA PHE A 32 -9.40 9.32 -6.68
C PHE A 32 -9.29 10.68 -5.99
N ASN A 33 -8.19 10.95 -5.28
CA ASN A 33 -7.93 12.26 -4.68
C ASN A 33 -7.03 13.14 -5.56
N SER A 34 -6.55 12.61 -6.68
CA SER A 34 -5.86 13.41 -7.67
C SER A 34 -6.86 14.25 -8.43
N TYR A 35 -6.52 15.51 -8.62
CA TYR A 35 -7.32 16.45 -9.35
C TYR A 35 -6.44 17.11 -10.41
N ALA A 36 -7.04 17.37 -11.59
CA ALA A 36 -6.38 18.03 -12.69
C ALA A 36 -7.27 19.18 -13.21
N ASN A 37 -6.86 20.43 -12.91
CA ASN A 37 -7.49 21.64 -13.42
C ASN A 37 -6.74 22.03 -14.68
N PHE A 38 -7.44 21.95 -15.82
CA PHE A 38 -6.94 22.50 -17.07
C PHE A 38 -7.68 23.79 -17.34
N GLU A 39 -7.01 24.91 -17.10
CA GLU A 39 -7.61 26.22 -17.28
C GLU A 39 -7.34 26.74 -18.70
N SER A 40 -8.35 27.37 -19.31
CA SER A 40 -8.29 27.80 -20.72
C SER A 40 -7.26 28.91 -20.99
N ASN A 41 -6.65 29.49 -19.95
CA ASN A 41 -5.58 30.48 -20.04
C ASN A 41 -4.17 29.85 -20.21
N GLY A 42 -4.08 28.52 -20.34
CA GLY A 42 -2.82 27.80 -20.48
C GLY A 42 -2.18 27.39 -19.14
N SER A 43 -2.80 27.73 -18.02
CA SER A 43 -2.48 27.20 -16.69
C SER A 43 -3.03 25.78 -16.54
N SER A 44 -2.17 24.86 -16.09
CA SER A 44 -2.55 23.51 -15.73
C SER A 44 -2.07 23.24 -14.32
N GLU A 45 -2.97 22.81 -13.45
CA GLU A 45 -2.69 22.45 -12.07
C GLU A 45 -3.07 20.99 -11.85
N VAL A 46 -2.07 20.18 -11.51
CA VAL A 46 -2.26 18.78 -11.13
C VAL A 46 -1.86 18.66 -9.68
N GLY A 47 -2.81 18.27 -8.84
CA GLY A 47 -2.65 18.20 -7.39
C GLY A 47 -3.27 16.94 -6.82
N ILE A 48 -3.00 16.68 -5.55
CA ILE A 48 -3.69 15.63 -4.79
C ILE A 48 -4.34 16.34 -3.61
N GLU A 49 -5.66 16.36 -3.59
CA GLU A 49 -6.41 16.97 -2.52
C GLU A 49 -6.69 15.94 -1.43
N TRP A 50 -5.94 16.05 -0.34
CA TRP A 50 -6.11 15.15 0.79
C TRP A 50 -7.08 15.76 1.81
N THR A 51 -8.37 15.50 1.63
CA THR A 51 -9.39 15.89 2.62
C THR A 51 -9.25 15.01 3.87
N GLY A 52 -9.55 15.54 5.07
CA GLY A 52 -9.22 14.93 6.37
C GLY A 52 -9.45 13.42 6.50
N ASN A 53 -10.59 12.90 6.02
CA ASN A 53 -10.88 11.46 6.10
C ASN A 53 -9.99 10.62 5.15
N THR A 54 -9.62 11.20 4.00
CA THR A 54 -8.73 10.57 3.04
C THR A 54 -7.27 10.53 3.53
N LEU A 55 -6.83 11.56 4.26
CA LEU A 55 -5.53 11.56 4.94
C LEU A 55 -5.42 10.41 5.94
N VAL A 56 -6.44 10.26 6.79
CA VAL A 56 -6.45 9.22 7.83
C VAL A 56 -6.45 7.83 7.21
N SER A 57 -7.29 7.59 6.20
CA SER A 57 -7.34 6.30 5.50
C SER A 57 -6.05 5.99 4.74
N GLY A 58 -5.44 6.97 4.08
CA GLY A 58 -4.12 6.83 3.45
C GLY A 58 -3.02 6.49 4.46
N ALA A 59 -2.99 7.17 5.62
CA ALA A 59 -2.02 6.91 6.68
C ALA A 59 -2.17 5.48 7.25
N ILE A 60 -3.41 5.01 7.45
CA ILE A 60 -3.69 3.64 7.89
C ILE A 60 -3.19 2.62 6.86
N LEU A 61 -3.44 2.85 5.57
CA LEU A 61 -2.97 1.97 4.49
C LEU A 61 -1.44 1.90 4.44
N ILE A 62 -0.75 3.04 4.57
CA ILE A 62 0.72 3.07 4.63
C ILE A 62 1.23 2.28 5.85
N GLY A 63 0.63 2.50 7.03
CA GLY A 63 0.97 1.76 8.24
C GLY A 63 0.79 0.25 8.06
N LEU A 64 -0.31 -0.17 7.44
CA LEU A 64 -0.60 -1.57 7.15
C LEU A 64 0.46 -2.20 6.22
N ILE A 65 0.87 -1.47 5.17
CA ILE A 65 1.91 -1.92 4.23
C ILE A 65 3.24 -2.14 4.95
N VAL A 66 3.65 -1.18 5.79
CA VAL A 66 4.89 -1.27 6.57
C VAL A 66 4.85 -2.47 7.52
N VAL A 67 3.76 -2.65 8.26
CA VAL A 67 3.59 -3.80 9.16
C VAL A 67 3.64 -5.11 8.38
N CYS A 68 2.98 -5.20 7.22
CA CYS A 68 3.01 -6.39 6.39
C CYS A 68 4.42 -6.70 5.89
N ALA A 69 5.19 -5.69 5.48
CA ALA A 69 6.57 -5.84 5.06
C ALA A 69 7.48 -6.31 6.20
N CYS A 70 7.34 -5.72 7.40
CA CYS A 70 8.08 -6.13 8.59
C CYS A 70 7.79 -7.59 8.97
N VAL A 71 6.51 -7.98 9.03
CA VAL A 71 6.11 -9.35 9.38
C VAL A 71 6.58 -10.36 8.32
N SER A 72 6.45 -10.04 7.03
CA SER A 72 6.93 -10.90 5.93
C SER A 72 8.46 -11.06 5.97
N PHE A 73 9.20 -10.01 6.37
CA PHE A 73 10.65 -10.07 6.57
C PHE A 73 11.05 -10.93 7.78
N ILE A 74 10.38 -10.76 8.92
CA ILE A 74 10.61 -11.55 10.14
C ILE A 74 10.32 -13.03 9.86
N LEU A 75 9.18 -13.35 9.23
CA LEU A 75 8.83 -14.71 8.84
C LEU A 75 9.86 -15.33 7.88
N LYS A 76 10.50 -14.53 7.02
CA LYS A 76 11.59 -14.99 6.15
C LYS A 76 12.89 -15.27 6.92
N LYS A 77 13.13 -14.59 8.05
CA LYS A 77 14.27 -14.82 8.95
C LYS A 77 14.06 -16.02 9.87
N ILE A 78 12.81 -16.38 10.18
CA ILE A 78 12.44 -17.63 10.84
C ILE A 78 12.50 -18.76 9.79
N LYS A 79 13.72 -19.08 9.34
CA LYS A 79 14.02 -20.33 8.66
C LYS A 79 14.08 -21.44 9.72
N GLN A 80 13.56 -22.62 9.37
CA GLN A 80 13.88 -23.84 10.12
C GLN A 80 15.37 -24.14 10.00
#